data_AF-A0A1G1IHI3-F1
#
_entry.id   AF-A0A1G1IHI3-F1
#
_cell.length_a   1.000
_cell.length_b   1.000
_cell.length_c   1.000
_cell.angle_alpha   90.00
_cell.angle_beta   90.00
_cell.angle_gamma   90.00
#
_symmetry.space_group_name_H-M   'P 1'
#
loop_
_entity.id
_entity.type
_entity.pdbx_description
1 polymer ?
#
loop_
_entity_poly.entity_id
_entity_poly.type
_entity_poly.pdbx_seq_one_letter_code
_entity_poly.pdbx_strand_id
1 'polypeptide(L)'
;MGEFGVSLHAQPLLTKDEAAFYNLLKLTVQDYYLVLAQVPVWCLVDVQSKDPKARASFLDRIALRRVDFVLIHPGTLATFKIIELDDPAVPSAQKEGRNKLVDGVFKEAGIALVRLQNPGSYTATTLAAALGLEG
;
A
#
# COMPACT_ATOMS: atom_id res chain seq x y z
N MET A 1 -0.86 32.36 -17.80
CA MET A 1 -1.69 31.46 -16.95
C MET A 1 -2.16 30.32 -17.82
N GLY A 2 -2.00 29.07 -17.36
CA GLY A 2 -2.50 27.89 -18.08
C GLY A 2 -4.01 27.73 -17.96
N GLU A 3 -4.56 26.75 -18.68
CA GLU A 3 -6.00 26.42 -18.78
C GLU A 3 -6.71 26.30 -17.42
N PHE A 4 -5.99 25.85 -16.39
CA PHE A 4 -6.53 25.61 -15.05
C PHE A 4 -6.32 26.77 -14.07
N GLY A 5 -5.74 27.89 -14.50
CA GLY A 5 -5.47 29.04 -13.61
C GLY A 5 -4.41 28.78 -12.53
N VAL A 6 -3.66 27.69 -12.62
CA VAL A 6 -2.60 27.27 -11.68
C VAL A 6 -1.29 26.93 -12.40
N SER A 7 -0.16 26.93 -11.67
CA SER A 7 1.10 26.36 -12.16
C SER A 7 1.16 24.88 -11.79
N LEU A 8 1.54 24.03 -12.75
CA LEU A 8 1.63 22.58 -12.57
C LEU A 8 3.04 22.12 -12.86
N HIS A 9 3.55 21.21 -12.04
CA HIS A 9 4.87 20.61 -12.21
C HIS A 9 4.77 19.10 -12.02
N ALA A 10 5.54 18.35 -12.79
CA ALA A 10 5.70 16.92 -12.54
C ALA A 10 6.36 16.71 -11.17
N GLN A 11 5.86 15.75 -10.41
CA GLN A 11 6.46 15.33 -9.15
C GLN A 11 6.68 13.81 -9.17
N PRO A 12 7.76 13.32 -8.53
CA PRO A 12 7.96 11.88 -8.36
C PRO A 12 6.78 11.23 -7.63
N LEU A 13 6.44 9.99 -8.02
CA LEU A 13 5.40 9.22 -7.33
C LEU A 13 5.84 8.80 -5.92
N LEU A 14 7.13 8.51 -5.76
CA LEU A 14 7.74 8.04 -4.52
C LEU A 14 8.75 9.08 -4.02
N THR A 15 8.81 9.24 -2.71
CA THR A 15 9.92 9.91 -2.02
C THR A 15 11.22 9.13 -2.24
N LYS A 16 12.37 9.73 -1.88
CA LYS A 16 13.68 9.07 -2.01
C LYS A 16 13.76 7.77 -1.22
N ASP A 17 13.21 7.76 0.00
CA ASP A 17 13.25 6.60 0.89
C ASP A 17 12.31 5.50 0.41
N GLU A 18 11.11 5.85 -0.06
CA GLU A 18 10.19 4.90 -0.69
C GLU A 18 10.77 4.31 -1.98
N ALA A 19 11.47 5.10 -2.80
CA ALA A 19 12.12 4.61 -4.00
C ALA A 19 13.28 3.64 -3.68
N ALA A 20 14.07 3.94 -2.65
CA ALA A 20 15.11 3.05 -2.18
C ALA A 20 14.52 1.72 -1.68
N PHE A 21 13.46 1.78 -0.88
CA PHE A 21 12.75 0.60 -0.40
C PHE A 21 12.11 -0.18 -1.56
N TYR A 22 11.49 0.48 -2.53
CA TYR A 22 10.90 -0.16 -3.71
C TYR A 22 11.93 -0.99 -4.47
N ASN A 23 13.14 -0.45 -4.67
CA ASN A 23 14.22 -1.17 -5.35
C ASN A 23 14.68 -2.39 -4.55
N LEU A 24 14.80 -2.27 -3.21
CA LEU A 24 15.11 -3.39 -2.34
C LEU A 24 14.01 -4.46 -2.38
N LEU A 25 12.74 -4.04 -2.34
CA LEU A 25 11.60 -4.93 -2.42
C LEU A 25 11.59 -5.69 -3.75
N LYS A 26 11.80 -5.01 -4.87
CA LYS A 26 11.94 -5.66 -6.19
C LYS A 26 13.09 -6.66 -6.23
N LEU A 27 14.25 -6.32 -5.68
CA LEU A 27 15.38 -7.25 -5.59
C LEU A 27 15.05 -8.49 -4.76
N THR A 28 14.24 -8.30 -3.70
CA THR A 28 13.84 -9.36 -2.78
C THR A 28 12.83 -10.32 -3.40
N VAL A 29 11.81 -9.79 -4.09
CA VAL A 29 10.72 -10.61 -4.64
C VAL A 29 10.97 -11.11 -6.06
N GLN A 30 11.91 -10.49 -6.79
CA GLN A 30 12.29 -10.84 -8.16
C GLN A 30 11.04 -11.04 -9.05
N ASP A 31 10.98 -12.15 -9.78
CA ASP A 31 9.85 -12.48 -10.67
C ASP A 31 8.75 -13.29 -9.98
N TYR A 32 8.90 -13.60 -8.69
CA TYR A 32 7.86 -14.32 -7.93
C TYR A 32 6.61 -13.46 -7.70
N TYR A 33 6.78 -12.13 -7.62
CA TYR A 33 5.69 -11.18 -7.44
C TYR A 33 5.91 -9.90 -8.24
N LEU A 34 4.83 -9.34 -8.78
CA LEU A 34 4.82 -7.98 -9.30
C LEU A 34 4.71 -7.00 -8.13
N VAL A 35 5.42 -5.88 -8.20
CA VAL A 35 5.40 -4.82 -7.17
C VAL A 35 4.72 -3.58 -7.72
N LEU A 36 3.57 -3.23 -7.14
CA LEU A 36 2.88 -1.97 -7.40
C LEU A 36 3.07 -1.02 -6.21
N ALA A 37 3.23 0.27 -6.48
CA ALA A 37 3.43 1.29 -5.45
C ALA A 37 2.27 2.29 -5.43
N GLN A 38 1.99 2.87 -4.26
CA GLN A 38 0.97 3.88 -4.06
C GLN A 38 -0.39 3.44 -4.63
N VAL A 39 -0.89 2.26 -4.25
CA VAL A 39 -2.11 1.67 -4.82
C VAL A 39 -3.35 2.15 -4.06
N PRO A 40 -4.39 2.71 -4.71
CA PRO A 40 -5.63 3.06 -4.02
C PRO A 40 -6.31 1.84 -3.38
N VAL A 41 -6.78 1.98 -2.14
CA VAL A 41 -7.38 0.87 -1.37
C VAL A 41 -8.57 0.26 -2.11
N TRP A 42 -9.40 1.09 -2.74
CA TRP A 42 -10.59 0.64 -3.47
C TRP A 42 -10.27 -0.21 -4.72
N CYS A 43 -9.03 -0.18 -5.23
CA CYS A 43 -8.60 -1.07 -6.33
C CYS A 43 -8.31 -2.50 -5.85
N LEU A 44 -8.18 -2.72 -4.54
CA LEU A 44 -7.73 -3.98 -3.95
C LEU A 44 -8.86 -4.81 -3.34
N VAL A 45 -10.07 -4.27 -3.28
CA VAL A 45 -11.23 -4.91 -2.65
C VAL A 45 -12.48 -4.75 -3.51
N ASP A 46 -13.32 -5.78 -3.54
CA ASP A 46 -14.65 -5.70 -4.13
C ASP A 46 -15.69 -5.39 -3.04
N VAL A 47 -16.24 -4.17 -3.06
CA VAL A 47 -17.22 -3.71 -2.07
C VAL A 47 -18.63 -4.03 -2.54
N GLN A 48 -19.26 -5.00 -1.90
CA GLN A 48 -20.62 -5.42 -2.18
C GLN A 48 -21.58 -5.02 -1.04
N SER A 49 -22.74 -4.48 -1.40
CA SER A 49 -23.82 -4.16 -0.46
C SER A 49 -25.16 -4.17 -1.18
N LYS A 50 -26.20 -4.65 -0.49
CA LYS A 50 -27.59 -4.56 -0.98
C LYS A 50 -28.14 -3.12 -0.91
N ASP A 51 -27.54 -2.28 -0.07
CA ASP A 51 -27.84 -0.84 0.00
C ASP A 51 -26.78 -0.05 -0.78
N PRO A 52 -27.16 0.58 -1.92
CA PRO A 52 -26.26 1.42 -2.71
C PRO A 52 -25.71 2.62 -1.93
N LYS A 53 -26.47 3.20 -0.99
CA LYS A 53 -26.02 4.35 -0.20
C LYS A 53 -24.92 3.95 0.78
N ALA A 54 -25.09 2.82 1.47
CA ALA A 54 -24.04 2.24 2.30
C ALA A 54 -22.77 1.92 1.49
N ARG A 55 -22.92 1.37 0.28
CA ARG A 55 -21.77 1.10 -0.62
C ARG A 55 -21.01 2.38 -0.98
N ALA A 56 -21.72 3.42 -1.44
CA ALA A 56 -21.13 4.69 -1.81
C ALA A 56 -20.43 5.35 -0.61
N SER A 57 -21.11 5.41 0.54
CA SER A 57 -20.55 5.97 1.77
C SER A 57 -19.28 5.26 2.22
N PHE A 58 -19.21 3.93 2.06
CA PHE A 58 -17.99 3.18 2.35
C PHE A 58 -16.87 3.49 1.37
N LEU A 59 -17.16 3.54 0.06
CA LEU A 59 -16.18 3.89 -0.97
C LEU A 59 -15.60 5.29 -0.74
N ASP A 60 -16.43 6.28 -0.38
CA ASP A 60 -15.97 7.63 -0.08
C ASP A 60 -14.96 7.66 1.08
N ARG A 61 -15.15 6.81 2.11
CA ARG A 61 -14.24 6.71 3.26
C ARG A 61 -12.86 6.18 2.89
N ILE A 62 -12.74 5.42 1.80
CA ILE A 62 -11.49 4.81 1.33
C ILE A 62 -10.95 5.44 0.02
N ALA A 63 -11.70 6.33 -0.64
CA ALA A 63 -11.40 6.85 -1.97
C ALA A 63 -10.03 7.54 -2.06
N LEU A 64 -9.64 8.27 -1.02
CA LEU A 64 -8.36 9.00 -0.94
C LEU A 64 -7.25 8.19 -0.27
N ARG A 65 -7.52 6.94 0.11
CA ARG A 65 -6.54 6.10 0.81
C ARG A 65 -5.75 5.28 -0.19
N ARG A 66 -4.44 5.26 0.01
CA ARG A 66 -3.50 4.46 -0.75
C ARG A 66 -2.66 3.64 0.21
N VAL A 67 -2.22 2.49 -0.26
CA VAL A 67 -1.18 1.69 0.38
C VAL A 67 0.15 1.90 -0.30
N ASP A 68 1.24 1.82 0.45
CA ASP A 68 2.56 2.15 -0.06
C ASP A 68 3.02 1.15 -1.13
N PHE A 69 2.90 -0.16 -0.86
CA PHE A 69 3.23 -1.20 -1.83
C PHE A 69 2.29 -2.40 -1.77
N VAL A 70 2.17 -3.08 -2.91
CA VAL A 70 1.40 -4.32 -3.05
C VAL A 70 2.19 -5.34 -3.84
N LEU A 71 2.26 -6.55 -3.32
CA LEU A 71 2.74 -7.73 -4.02
C LEU A 71 1.56 -8.41 -4.71
N ILE A 72 1.68 -8.60 -6.01
CA ILE A 72 0.67 -9.21 -6.86
C ILE A 72 1.24 -10.49 -7.46
N HIS A 73 0.46 -11.57 -7.46
CA HIS A 73 0.87 -12.82 -8.11
C HIS A 73 0.91 -12.63 -9.63
N PRO A 74 2.01 -12.95 -10.33
CA PRO A 74 2.21 -12.60 -11.74
C PRO A 74 1.23 -13.31 -12.71
N GLY A 75 0.80 -14.53 -12.39
CA GLY A 75 -0.15 -15.29 -13.21
C GLY A 75 -1.63 -14.92 -13.03
N THR A 76 -2.12 -14.82 -11.78
CA THR A 76 -3.53 -14.56 -11.47
C THR A 76 -3.86 -13.08 -11.32
N LEU A 77 -2.84 -12.22 -11.19
CA LEU A 77 -2.97 -10.80 -10.84
C LEU A 77 -3.71 -10.56 -9.51
N ALA A 78 -3.82 -11.59 -8.66
CA ALA A 78 -4.42 -11.47 -7.35
C ALA A 78 -3.45 -10.80 -6.37
N THR A 79 -4.01 -10.00 -5.45
CA THR A 79 -3.26 -9.42 -4.34
C THR A 79 -2.76 -10.52 -3.41
N PHE A 80 -1.44 -10.63 -3.28
CA PHE A 80 -0.80 -11.54 -2.34
C PHE A 80 -0.61 -10.87 -0.98
N LYS A 81 -0.04 -9.66 -0.97
CA LYS A 81 0.33 -8.97 0.26
C LYS A 81 0.40 -7.46 0.10
N ILE A 82 0.00 -6.75 1.14
CA ILE A 82 0.09 -5.29 1.25
C ILE A 82 1.23 -4.96 2.21
N ILE A 83 2.01 -3.95 1.85
CA ILE A 83 3.14 -3.47 2.64
C ILE A 83 2.96 -1.98 2.87
N GLU A 84 2.99 -1.58 4.14
CA GLU A 84 2.95 -0.18 4.58
C GLU A 84 4.26 0.14 5.30
N LEU A 85 4.83 1.31 5.02
CA LEU A 85 6.01 1.82 5.68
C LEU A 85 5.57 2.76 6.81
N ASP A 86 5.90 2.39 8.05
CA ASP A 86 5.65 3.26 9.18
C ASP A 86 6.74 4.33 9.25
N ASP A 87 6.34 5.60 9.17
CA ASP A 87 7.20 6.73 9.51
C ASP A 87 7.28 6.87 11.04
N PRO A 88 8.44 6.62 11.69
CA PRO A 88 8.58 6.72 13.13
C PRO A 88 8.32 8.15 13.66
N ALA A 89 8.43 9.19 12.81
CA ALA A 89 8.15 10.56 13.18
C ALA A 89 6.65 10.87 13.34
N VAL A 90 5.77 10.04 12.77
CA VAL A 90 4.32 10.24 12.90
C VAL A 90 3.83 9.73 14.26
N PRO A 91 3.12 10.56 15.05
CA PRO A 91 2.60 10.17 16.36
C PRO A 91 1.64 8.98 16.28
N SER A 92 1.70 8.10 17.28
CA SER A 92 0.87 6.89 17.38
C SER A 92 -0.64 7.17 17.30
N ALA A 93 -1.11 8.27 17.90
CA ALA A 93 -2.52 8.66 17.84
C ALA A 93 -3.00 9.02 16.42
N GLN A 94 -2.14 9.65 15.62
CA GLN A 94 -2.42 9.97 14.22
C GLN A 94 -2.36 8.73 13.32
N LYS A 95 -1.47 7.77 13.65
CA LYS A 95 -1.40 6.45 13.02
C LYS A 95 -2.65 5.62 13.30
N GLU A 96 -3.16 5.60 14.53
CA GLU A 96 -4.28 4.75 14.92
C GLU A 96 -5.56 5.00 14.10
N GLY A 97 -5.95 6.27 13.92
CA GLY A 97 -7.15 6.61 13.16
C GLY A 97 -7.03 6.28 11.66
N ARG A 98 -5.82 6.43 11.09
CA ARG A 98 -5.55 6.09 9.69
C ARG A 98 -5.53 4.57 9.49
N ASN A 99 -4.86 3.86 10.39
CA ASN A 99 -4.59 2.43 10.28
C ASN A 99 -5.84 1.58 10.57
N LYS A 100 -6.68 1.96 11.54
CA LYS A 100 -7.87 1.16 11.92
C LYS A 100 -8.83 0.85 10.76
N LEU A 101 -9.09 1.82 9.88
CA LEU A 101 -9.97 1.57 8.73
C LEU A 101 -9.30 0.66 7.70
N VAL A 102 -8.05 0.94 7.35
CA VAL A 102 -7.29 0.17 6.34
C VAL A 102 -7.08 -1.28 6.82
N ASP A 103 -6.77 -1.45 8.10
CA ASP A 103 -6.65 -2.76 8.75
C ASP A 103 -7.95 -3.53 8.72
N GLY A 104 -9.06 -2.87 9.07
CA GLY A 104 -10.39 -3.47 9.00
C GLY A 104 -10.73 -3.95 7.59
N VAL A 105 -10.53 -3.09 6.59
CA VAL A 105 -10.80 -3.39 5.17
C VAL A 105 -10.05 -4.64 4.72
N PHE A 106 -8.73 -4.68 4.91
CA PHE A 106 -7.93 -5.80 4.40
C PHE A 106 -8.08 -7.08 5.22
N LYS A 107 -8.32 -6.96 6.53
CA LYS A 107 -8.69 -8.09 7.36
C LYS A 107 -10.00 -8.73 6.90
N GLU A 108 -11.03 -7.94 6.62
CA GLU A 108 -12.31 -8.44 6.10
C GLU A 108 -12.19 -9.00 4.69
N ALA A 109 -11.33 -8.40 3.84
CA ALA A 109 -11.05 -8.89 2.49
C ALA A 109 -10.14 -10.14 2.46
N GLY A 110 -9.61 -10.58 3.61
CA GLY A 110 -8.69 -11.72 3.68
C GLY A 110 -7.31 -11.45 3.08
N ILE A 111 -6.90 -10.18 2.97
CA ILE A 111 -5.62 -9.77 2.39
C ILE A 111 -4.61 -9.52 3.50
N ALA A 112 -3.44 -10.17 3.43
CA ALA A 112 -2.37 -9.97 4.39
C ALA A 112 -1.76 -8.56 4.27
N LEU A 113 -1.68 -7.84 5.40
CA LEU A 113 -1.02 -6.54 5.51
C LEU A 113 0.15 -6.63 6.47
N VAL A 114 1.32 -6.14 6.04
CA VAL A 114 2.55 -6.07 6.84
C VAL A 114 2.98 -4.62 6.97
N ARG A 115 3.24 -4.18 8.20
CA ARG A 115 3.85 -2.88 8.49
C ARG A 115 5.32 -3.05 8.79
N LEU A 116 6.15 -2.28 8.08
CA LEU A 116 7.59 -2.30 8.26
C LEU A 116 8.03 -0.98 8.88
N GLN A 117 8.84 -1.08 9.93
CA GLN A 117 9.46 0.06 10.59
C GLN A 117 10.91 0.18 10.13
N ASN A 118 11.42 1.41 10.04
CA ASN A 118 12.81 1.68 9.65
C ASN A 118 13.19 0.96 8.34
N PRO A 119 12.52 1.26 7.21
CA PRO A 119 12.73 0.58 5.92
C PRO A 119 14.20 0.57 5.47
N GLY A 120 14.98 1.58 5.85
CA GLY A 120 16.42 1.66 5.53
C GLY A 120 17.32 0.66 6.27
N SER A 121 16.80 -0.09 7.26
CA SER A 121 17.56 -1.11 7.99
C SER A 121 17.48 -2.52 7.38
N TYR A 122 16.61 -2.71 6.37
CA TYR A 122 16.42 -4.01 5.74
C TYR A 122 17.51 -4.33 4.73
N THR A 123 17.85 -5.62 4.67
CA THR A 123 18.56 -6.27 3.55
C THR A 123 17.57 -7.12 2.78
N ALA A 124 17.94 -7.64 1.60
CA ALA A 124 17.03 -8.49 0.83
C ALA A 124 16.62 -9.74 1.64
N THR A 125 17.56 -10.36 2.34
CA THR A 125 17.31 -11.53 3.18
C THR A 125 16.39 -11.20 4.36
N THR A 126 16.68 -10.14 5.12
CA THR A 126 15.84 -9.78 6.27
C THR A 126 14.46 -9.27 5.86
N LEU A 127 14.34 -8.69 4.67
CA LEU A 127 13.05 -8.30 4.10
C LEU A 127 12.24 -9.53 3.67
N ALA A 128 12.86 -10.51 2.99
CA ALA A 128 12.21 -11.78 2.66
C ALA A 128 11.66 -12.48 3.92
N ALA A 129 12.46 -12.55 4.98
CA ALA A 129 12.05 -13.06 6.29
C ALA A 129 10.82 -12.33 6.83
N ALA A 130 10.88 -10.99 6.89
CA ALA A 130 9.78 -10.16 7.39
C ALA A 130 8.50 -10.28 6.56
N LEU A 131 8.64 -10.56 5.26
CA LEU A 131 7.53 -10.79 4.35
C LEU A 131 7.09 -12.26 4.32
N GLY A 132 7.71 -13.16 5.07
CA GLY A 132 7.38 -14.60 5.04
C GLY A 132 7.54 -15.21 3.65
N LEU A 133 8.56 -14.78 2.92
CA LEU A 133 8.91 -15.25 1.57
C LEU A 133 10.04 -16.29 1.59
N GLU A 134 10.45 -16.74 2.77
CA GLU A 134 11.48 -17.78 2.91
C GLU A 134 10.92 -19.13 2.46
N GLY A 135 11.52 -19.67 1.40
CA GLY A 135 11.27 -20.97 0.79
C GLY A 135 12.48 -21.38 -0.03
#